data_AF-A0AAN9YG06-F1
#
_entry.id   AF-A0AAN9YG06-F1
#
_cell.length_a   1.000
_cell.length_b   1.000
_cell.length_c   1.000
_cell.angle_alpha   90.00
_cell.angle_beta   90.00
_cell.angle_gamma   90.00
#
_symmetry.space_group_name_H-M   'P 1'
#
loop_
_entity.id
_entity.type
_entity.pdbx_description
1 polymer ?
#
loop_
_entity_poly.entity_id
_entity_poly.type
_entity_poly.pdbx_seq_one_letter_code
_entity_poly.pdbx_strand_id
1 'polypeptide(L)'
;MAKATWIEVEERRRTWWAVYIMDKIVSLGSRKRPLYSDPPLNEILPVEDAAWDLGDIGGAIQGTLSSPFREPQSTFGRLCQGSLLASRILELSKRLKDTCGLNCGGQFDYSEVTSLVDSTHELSTSIQAEVAARPASYFGLIPAQCLAYSVMMKALSLICSAAEASTDTSASGLPPSMEMGMGMHAWAAAGENNNVPSLQQTAAYSESRRKAVSEQVRDLAKDLLVIIGGCAEGEMVKTSPFVLDAMYSAATVSQTAWKSGAGAGSDPSTGETSHTTTRELLARLSDRWRLGVEYLNALDQHGVNAVLGQGFPGGSNNSNSSNGGQTIPLVQFSSSASAVAMPAIVC
;
A
#
# COMPACT_ATOMS: atom_id res chain seq x y z
N MET A 1 34.50 28.90 -13.27
CA MET A 1 33.37 28.47 -12.41
C MET A 1 33.91 28.25 -11.02
N ALA A 2 33.32 28.87 -9.99
CA ALA A 2 33.65 28.54 -8.61
C ALA A 2 33.29 27.07 -8.34
N LYS A 3 34.19 26.32 -7.68
CA LYS A 3 33.93 24.93 -7.31
C LYS A 3 32.92 24.95 -6.16
N ALA A 4 31.77 24.30 -6.34
CA ALA A 4 30.75 24.23 -5.31
C ALA A 4 31.33 23.59 -4.03
N THR A 5 30.96 24.12 -2.87
CA THR A 5 31.39 23.54 -1.59
C THR A 5 30.74 22.18 -1.39
N TRP A 6 31.30 21.34 -0.51
CA TRP A 6 30.70 20.03 -0.20
C TRP A 6 29.27 20.17 0.31
N ILE A 7 29.01 21.19 1.13
CA ILE A 7 27.67 21.51 1.66
C ILE A 7 26.69 21.84 0.52
N GLU A 8 27.08 22.69 -0.42
CA GLU A 8 26.23 23.04 -1.58
C GLU A 8 25.91 21.83 -2.47
N VAL A 9 26.88 20.92 -2.63
CA VAL A 9 26.67 19.68 -3.40
C VAL A 9 25.70 18.76 -2.68
N GLU A 10 25.84 18.60 -1.36
CA GLU A 10 24.94 17.77 -0.56
C GLU A 10 23.53 18.36 -0.46
N GLU A 11 23.40 19.67 -0.30
CA GLU A 11 22.11 20.36 -0.28
C GLU A 11 21.35 20.16 -1.59
N ARG A 12 22.05 20.28 -2.73
CA ARG A 12 21.46 20.01 -4.05
C ARG A 12 21.00 18.56 -4.17
N ARG A 13 21.80 17.60 -3.69
CA ARG A 13 21.47 16.17 -3.68
C ARG A 13 20.23 15.89 -2.85
N ARG A 14 20.19 16.38 -1.62
CA ARG A 14 19.04 16.26 -0.70
C ARG A 14 17.77 16.87 -1.29
N THR A 15 17.90 18.05 -1.91
CA THR A 15 16.78 18.74 -2.58
C THR A 15 16.22 17.90 -3.73
N TRP A 16 17.09 17.37 -4.59
CA TRP A 16 16.69 16.51 -5.70
C TRP A 16 15.97 15.25 -5.20
N TRP A 17 16.55 14.57 -4.19
CA TRP A 17 15.95 13.40 -3.57
C TRP A 17 14.60 13.70 -2.92
N ALA A 18 14.46 14.83 -2.23
CA ALA A 18 13.19 15.24 -1.62
C ALA A 18 12.08 15.38 -2.68
N VAL A 19 12.37 16.04 -3.80
CA VAL A 19 11.42 16.17 -4.92
C VAL A 19 11.04 14.81 -5.48
N TYR A 20 12.01 13.93 -5.70
CA TYR A 20 11.77 12.58 -6.18
C TYR A 20 10.88 11.77 -5.22
N ILE A 21 11.19 11.77 -3.92
CA ILE A 21 10.42 11.06 -2.90
C ILE A 21 8.98 11.55 -2.86
N MET A 22 8.76 12.87 -2.88
CA MET A 22 7.41 13.44 -2.90
C MET A 22 6.62 13.00 -4.12
N ASP A 23 7.23 13.01 -5.32
CA ASP A 23 6.60 12.51 -6.55
C ASP A 23 6.13 11.05 -6.41
N LYS A 24 6.99 10.18 -5.86
CA LYS A 24 6.65 8.76 -5.68
C LYS A 24 5.58 8.54 -4.62
N ILE A 25 5.66 9.23 -3.48
CA ILE A 25 4.68 9.07 -2.40
C ILE A 25 3.30 9.59 -2.83
N VAL A 26 3.24 10.77 -3.45
CA VAL A 26 1.98 11.31 -3.96
C VAL A 26 1.37 10.40 -5.03
N SER A 27 2.20 9.83 -5.89
CA SER A 27 1.75 8.85 -6.89
C SER A 27 1.35 7.51 -6.28
N LEU A 28 1.96 7.10 -5.17
CA LEU A 28 1.62 5.84 -4.49
C LEU A 28 0.20 5.85 -3.93
N GLY A 29 -0.14 6.96 -3.25
CA GLY A 29 -1.45 7.21 -2.65
C GLY A 29 -2.49 7.81 -3.59
N SER A 30 -2.17 8.01 -4.87
CA SER A 30 -3.12 8.53 -5.86
C SER A 30 -3.18 7.67 -7.12
N ARG A 31 -4.08 8.00 -8.04
CA ARG A 31 -4.11 7.42 -9.39
C ARG A 31 -3.20 8.17 -10.37
N LYS A 32 -2.42 9.16 -9.90
CA LYS A 32 -1.57 9.97 -10.75
C LYS A 32 -0.29 9.21 -11.11
N ARG A 33 0.22 9.50 -12.30
CA ARG A 33 1.48 8.94 -12.78
C ARG A 33 2.64 9.73 -12.15
N PRO A 34 3.73 9.05 -11.71
CA PRO A 34 4.96 9.73 -11.36
C PRO A 34 5.47 10.60 -12.50
N LEU A 35 5.94 11.79 -12.15
CA LEU A 35 6.49 12.75 -13.08
C LEU A 35 7.94 12.43 -13.45
N TYR A 36 8.72 11.94 -12.49
CA TYR A 36 10.15 11.72 -12.68
C TYR A 36 10.49 10.28 -13.01
N SER A 37 11.44 10.09 -13.91
CA SER A 37 12.07 8.79 -14.17
C SER A 37 13.00 8.38 -13.03
N ASP A 38 13.26 7.08 -12.92
CA ASP A 38 14.14 6.55 -11.89
C ASP A 38 15.58 7.01 -12.11
N PRO A 39 16.29 7.44 -11.04
CA PRO A 39 17.73 7.70 -11.11
C PRO A 39 18.52 6.45 -11.47
N PRO A 40 19.75 6.62 -11.98
CA PRO A 40 20.64 5.49 -12.22
C PRO A 40 21.09 4.86 -10.89
N LEU A 41 21.39 3.56 -10.89
CA LEU A 41 21.69 2.82 -9.65
C LEU A 41 23.00 3.26 -8.94
N ASN A 42 23.88 3.97 -9.65
CA ASN A 42 25.10 4.56 -9.08
C ASN A 42 24.86 5.97 -8.50
N GLU A 43 23.62 6.46 -8.49
CA GLU A 43 23.27 7.73 -7.86
C GLU A 43 23.62 7.70 -6.37
N ILE A 44 24.24 8.78 -5.90
CA ILE A 44 24.76 8.88 -4.54
C ILE A 44 23.60 9.18 -3.58
N LEU A 45 23.53 8.43 -2.49
CA LEU A 45 22.56 8.65 -1.42
C LEU A 45 22.98 9.84 -0.54
N PRO A 46 22.03 10.58 0.03
CA PRO A 46 22.33 11.61 1.02
C PRO A 46 23.13 11.04 2.20
N VAL A 47 24.05 11.83 2.74
CA VAL A 47 24.88 11.43 3.89
C VAL A 47 24.07 11.49 5.20
N GLU A 48 24.63 11.02 6.31
CA GLU A 48 23.97 11.13 7.62
C GLU A 48 23.68 12.60 8.00
N ASP A 49 22.49 12.86 8.55
CA ASP A 49 22.05 14.20 8.95
C ASP A 49 23.05 14.87 9.90
N ALA A 50 23.54 14.14 10.90
CA ALA A 50 24.52 14.67 11.85
C ALA A 50 25.84 15.09 11.18
N ALA A 51 26.32 14.33 10.19
CA ALA A 51 27.54 14.67 9.47
C ALA A 51 27.34 15.93 8.60
N TRP A 52 26.16 16.07 7.99
CA TRP A 52 25.80 17.27 7.23
C TRP A 52 25.67 18.51 8.12
N ASP A 53 24.94 18.41 9.23
CA ASP A 53 24.71 19.51 10.18
C ASP A 53 26.01 20.02 10.80
N LEU A 54 26.98 19.14 11.04
CA LEU A 54 28.28 19.47 11.58
C LEU A 54 29.32 19.85 10.50
N GLY A 55 29.00 19.69 9.22
CA GLY A 55 29.95 19.87 8.13
C GLY A 55 31.11 18.86 8.15
N ASP A 56 30.91 17.69 8.78
CA ASP A 56 31.93 16.65 8.91
C ASP A 56 32.01 15.79 7.65
N ILE A 57 32.89 16.19 6.73
CA ILE A 57 33.18 15.46 5.49
C ILE A 57 33.77 14.07 5.78
N GLY A 58 34.52 13.91 6.89
CA GLY A 58 35.22 12.68 7.23
C GLY A 58 34.30 11.57 7.76
N GLY A 59 33.22 11.96 8.44
CA GLY A 59 32.17 11.06 8.95
C GLY A 59 31.05 10.74 7.94
N ALA A 60 31.08 11.35 6.75
CA ALA A 60 30.05 11.19 5.75
C ALA A 60 30.12 9.82 5.04
N ILE A 61 29.39 8.82 5.55
CA ILE A 61 29.17 7.55 4.84
C ILE A 61 28.40 7.84 3.55
N GLN A 62 28.96 7.46 2.40
CA GLN A 62 28.34 7.60 1.08
C GLN A 62 27.97 6.24 0.51
N GLY A 63 26.68 5.92 0.55
CA GLY A 63 26.10 4.81 -0.20
C GLY A 63 25.66 5.23 -1.60
N THR A 64 25.34 4.24 -2.43
CA THR A 64 24.65 4.46 -3.71
C THR A 64 23.31 3.75 -3.68
N LEU A 65 22.43 4.01 -4.64
CA LEU A 65 21.18 3.24 -4.75
C LEU A 65 21.39 1.74 -4.96
N SER A 66 22.52 1.34 -5.53
CA SER A 66 22.90 -0.06 -5.69
C SER A 66 23.42 -0.73 -4.42
N SER A 67 23.68 0.05 -3.36
CA SER A 67 24.13 -0.48 -2.08
C SER A 67 23.11 -1.48 -1.53
N PRO A 68 23.55 -2.71 -1.16
CA PRO A 68 22.69 -3.71 -0.54
C PRO A 68 21.90 -3.14 0.64
N PHE A 69 20.63 -3.54 0.79
CA PHE A 69 19.82 -3.02 1.89
C PHE A 69 20.39 -3.33 3.26
N ARG A 70 21.19 -4.40 3.42
CA ARG A 70 21.82 -4.76 4.70
C ARG A 70 22.97 -3.85 5.10
N GLU A 71 23.51 -3.06 4.18
CA GLU A 71 24.54 -2.07 4.51
C GLU A 71 23.88 -0.91 5.26
N PRO A 72 24.51 -0.38 6.33
CA PRO A 72 24.02 0.81 7.01
C PRO A 72 23.90 1.98 6.04
N GLN A 73 22.77 2.68 6.08
CA GLN A 73 22.53 3.88 5.29
C GLN A 73 22.01 4.99 6.19
N SER A 74 22.12 6.23 5.70
CA SER A 74 21.50 7.35 6.40
C SER A 74 19.98 7.21 6.45
N THR A 75 19.35 7.82 7.45
CA THR A 75 17.89 7.90 7.58
C THR A 75 17.24 8.36 6.27
N PHE A 76 17.79 9.41 5.67
CA PHE A 76 17.34 9.93 4.38
C PHE A 76 17.66 8.96 3.23
N GLY A 77 18.84 8.32 3.23
CA GLY A 77 19.21 7.29 2.27
C GLY A 77 18.23 6.10 2.27
N ARG A 78 17.77 5.65 3.45
CA ARG A 78 16.71 4.62 3.58
C ARG A 78 15.41 5.05 2.93
N LEU A 79 15.02 6.31 3.11
CA LEU A 79 13.82 6.86 2.48
C LEU A 79 13.97 6.92 0.95
N CYS A 80 15.17 7.26 0.45
CA CYS A 80 15.49 7.22 -0.98
C CYS A 80 15.34 5.79 -1.54
N GLN A 81 15.92 4.79 -0.86
CA GLN A 81 15.78 3.38 -1.23
C GLN A 81 14.31 2.93 -1.25
N GLY A 82 13.52 3.30 -0.24
CA GLY A 82 12.08 3.03 -0.20
C GLY A 82 11.33 3.68 -1.38
N SER A 83 11.69 4.91 -1.75
CA SER A 83 11.06 5.61 -2.89
C SER A 83 11.39 4.99 -4.24
N LEU A 84 12.57 4.38 -4.40
CA LEU A 84 12.90 3.60 -5.60
C LEU A 84 12.01 2.36 -5.72
N LEU A 85 11.79 1.63 -4.64
CA LEU A 85 10.85 0.50 -4.61
C LEU A 85 9.41 0.96 -4.88
N ALA A 86 9.02 2.13 -4.37
CA ALA A 86 7.73 2.76 -4.66
C ALA A 86 7.57 3.09 -6.16
N SER A 87 8.62 3.55 -6.81
CA SER A 87 8.59 3.79 -8.26
C SER A 87 8.40 2.50 -9.05
N ARG A 88 9.15 1.45 -8.70
CA ARG A 88 9.04 0.12 -9.35
C ARG A 88 7.64 -0.46 -9.24
N ILE A 89 7.00 -0.39 -8.07
CA ILE A 89 5.63 -0.92 -7.93
C ILE A 89 4.61 -0.08 -8.73
N LEU A 90 4.83 1.21 -8.87
CA LEU A 90 3.96 2.08 -9.66
C LEU A 90 4.06 1.78 -11.15
N GLU A 91 5.27 1.54 -11.66
CA GLU A 91 5.50 1.12 -13.04
C GLU A 91 4.90 -0.28 -13.30
N LEU A 92 5.14 -1.24 -12.39
CA LEU A 92 4.57 -2.58 -12.45
C LEU A 92 3.04 -2.55 -12.46
N SER A 93 2.43 -1.76 -11.56
CA SER A 93 0.97 -1.57 -11.51
C SER A 93 0.42 -0.96 -12.79
N LYS A 94 1.14 -0.03 -13.41
CA LYS A 94 0.75 0.55 -14.70
C LYS A 94 0.79 -0.50 -15.81
N ARG A 95 1.92 -1.19 -15.97
CA ARG A 95 2.08 -2.23 -17.00
C ARG A 95 1.01 -3.32 -16.88
N LEU A 96 0.68 -3.69 -15.65
CA LEU A 96 -0.41 -4.61 -15.34
C LEU A 96 -1.76 -4.11 -15.88
N LYS A 97 -2.13 -2.87 -15.54
CA LYS A 97 -3.40 -2.27 -16.01
C LYS A 97 -3.45 -2.15 -17.53
N ASP A 98 -2.34 -1.74 -18.14
CA ASP A 98 -2.24 -1.61 -19.60
C ASP A 98 -2.39 -2.99 -20.28
N THR A 99 -1.77 -4.04 -19.72
CA THR A 99 -1.86 -5.40 -20.25
C THR A 99 -3.27 -5.98 -20.11
N CYS A 100 -3.91 -5.81 -18.95
CA CYS A 100 -5.29 -6.24 -18.72
C CYS A 100 -6.30 -5.48 -19.59
N GLY A 101 -6.04 -4.22 -19.93
CA GLY A 101 -6.93 -3.39 -20.76
C GLY A 101 -6.89 -3.70 -22.26
N LEU A 102 -5.89 -4.44 -22.74
CA LEU A 102 -5.67 -4.68 -24.18
C LEU A 102 -6.30 -5.98 -24.72
N ASN A 103 -7.13 -6.70 -23.95
CA ASN A 103 -7.66 -8.03 -24.30
C ASN A 103 -6.56 -9.03 -24.72
N CYS A 104 -5.31 -8.78 -24.31
CA CYS A 104 -4.20 -9.67 -24.55
C CYS A 104 -4.29 -10.80 -23.53
N GLY A 105 -4.65 -12.01 -23.97
CA GLY A 105 -4.66 -13.23 -23.15
C GLY A 105 -3.26 -13.70 -22.68
N GLY A 106 -2.33 -12.77 -22.45
CA GLY A 106 -1.02 -13.06 -21.89
C GLY A 106 -1.12 -13.36 -20.40
N GLN A 107 -0.58 -14.49 -19.98
CA GLN A 107 -0.34 -14.77 -18.56
C GLN A 107 0.61 -13.70 -18.01
N PHE A 108 0.17 -12.98 -16.99
CA PHE A 108 1.04 -12.06 -16.29
C PHE A 108 1.94 -12.85 -15.34
N ASP A 109 3.25 -12.66 -15.48
CA ASP A 109 4.23 -13.25 -14.58
C ASP A 109 4.33 -12.43 -13.28
N TYR A 110 3.80 -12.98 -12.18
CA TYR A 110 3.86 -12.38 -10.84
C TYR A 110 5.23 -12.56 -10.16
N SER A 111 6.21 -13.18 -10.83
CA SER A 111 7.57 -13.32 -10.30
C SER A 111 8.20 -11.96 -9.99
N GLU A 112 7.96 -10.95 -10.83
CA GLU A 112 8.46 -9.59 -10.64
C GLU A 112 7.82 -8.92 -9.42
N VAL A 113 6.50 -9.11 -9.23
CA VAL A 113 5.79 -8.61 -8.03
C VAL A 113 6.34 -9.27 -6.77
N THR A 114 6.55 -10.59 -6.81
CA THR A 114 7.06 -11.37 -5.67
C THR A 114 8.49 -10.95 -5.32
N SER A 115 9.36 -10.82 -6.31
CA SER A 115 10.73 -10.33 -6.12
C SER A 115 10.77 -8.92 -5.52
N LEU A 116 9.83 -8.05 -5.92
CA LEU A 116 9.73 -6.72 -5.34
C LEU A 116 9.23 -6.75 -3.89
N VAL A 117 8.28 -7.62 -3.56
CA VAL A 117 7.83 -7.86 -2.18
C VAL A 117 9.00 -8.34 -1.32
N ASP A 118 9.82 -9.25 -1.81
CA ASP A 118 10.99 -9.76 -1.08
C ASP A 118 12.06 -8.69 -0.90
N SER A 119 12.35 -7.90 -1.93
CA SER A 119 13.26 -6.75 -1.86
C SER A 119 12.80 -5.72 -0.82
N THR A 120 11.49 -5.45 -0.79
CA THR A 120 10.91 -4.47 0.15
C THR A 120 10.89 -5.02 1.58
N HIS A 121 10.65 -6.32 1.75
CA HIS A 121 10.78 -6.97 3.04
C HIS A 121 12.22 -6.91 3.54
N GLU A 122 13.23 -7.14 2.68
CA GLU A 122 14.63 -7.03 3.08
C GLU A 122 14.99 -5.62 3.57
N LEU A 123 14.52 -4.58 2.86
CA LEU A 123 14.66 -3.20 3.31
C LEU A 123 14.00 -2.97 4.68
N SER A 124 12.76 -3.42 4.85
CA SER A 124 12.01 -3.32 6.12
C SER A 124 12.75 -4.00 7.29
N THR A 125 13.24 -5.23 7.09
CA THR A 125 13.99 -5.93 8.13
C THR A 125 15.30 -5.22 8.47
N SER A 126 15.99 -4.64 7.49
CA SER A 126 17.20 -3.86 7.76
C SER A 126 16.90 -2.59 8.56
N ILE A 127 15.84 -1.87 8.22
CA ILE A 127 15.42 -0.66 8.97
C ILE A 127 15.02 -1.03 10.41
N GLN A 128 14.29 -2.13 10.62
CA GLN A 128 13.97 -2.62 11.97
C GLN A 128 15.21 -2.93 12.79
N ALA A 129 16.22 -3.57 12.18
CA ALA A 129 17.50 -3.83 12.83
C ALA A 129 18.24 -2.53 13.20
N GLU A 130 18.19 -1.52 12.32
CA GLU A 130 18.77 -0.19 12.59
C GLU A 130 18.03 0.55 13.70
N VAL A 131 16.71 0.49 13.75
CA VAL A 131 15.90 1.08 14.83
C VAL A 131 16.27 0.45 16.17
N ALA A 132 16.42 -0.88 16.22
CA ALA A 132 16.84 -1.59 17.42
C ALA A 132 18.27 -1.22 17.84
N ALA A 133 19.18 -1.04 16.88
CA ALA A 133 20.57 -0.65 17.15
C ALA A 133 20.74 0.83 17.53
N ARG A 134 19.89 1.72 16.99
CA ARG A 134 19.96 3.19 17.18
C ARG A 134 18.57 3.79 17.47
N PRO A 135 18.04 3.65 18.69
CA PRO A 135 16.72 4.18 19.04
C PRO A 135 16.59 5.70 18.83
N ALA A 136 17.70 6.46 18.94
CA ALA A 136 17.70 7.90 18.68
C ALA A 136 17.31 8.28 17.23
N SER A 137 17.51 7.37 16.28
CA SER A 137 17.19 7.57 14.86
C SER A 137 15.76 7.14 14.51
N TYR A 138 14.95 6.72 15.49
CA TYR A 138 13.60 6.19 15.29
C TYR A 138 12.76 7.07 14.37
N PHE A 139 12.58 8.36 14.69
CA PHE A 139 11.76 9.26 13.86
C PHE A 139 12.33 9.52 12.46
N GLY A 140 13.64 9.37 12.26
CA GLY A 140 14.26 9.47 10.93
C GLY A 140 14.06 8.20 10.08
N LEU A 141 13.93 7.04 10.70
CA LEU A 141 13.80 5.74 10.03
C LEU A 141 12.35 5.33 9.77
N ILE A 142 11.42 5.70 10.65
CA ILE A 142 10.00 5.36 10.54
C ILE A 142 9.35 5.78 9.21
N PRO A 143 9.65 6.94 8.61
CA PRO A 143 9.09 7.30 7.31
C PRO A 143 9.46 6.30 6.21
N ALA A 144 10.71 5.81 6.19
CA ALA A 144 11.17 4.81 5.24
C ALA A 144 10.53 3.45 5.52
N GLN A 145 10.37 3.09 6.80
CA GLN A 145 9.68 1.87 7.22
C GLN A 145 8.22 1.84 6.76
N CYS A 146 7.48 2.92 7.00
CA CYS A 146 6.09 3.04 6.56
C CYS A 146 5.97 3.02 5.05
N LEU A 147 6.88 3.68 4.32
CA LEU A 147 6.90 3.62 2.86
C LEU A 147 7.12 2.18 2.35
N ALA A 148 8.04 1.42 2.96
CA ALA A 148 8.25 0.01 2.63
C ALA A 148 6.97 -0.82 2.85
N TYR A 149 6.27 -0.61 3.97
CA TYR A 149 4.98 -1.26 4.21
C TYR A 149 3.93 -0.90 3.18
N SER A 150 3.78 0.37 2.84
CA SER A 150 2.85 0.82 1.79
C SER A 150 3.14 0.16 0.44
N VAL A 151 4.41 0.06 0.06
CA VAL A 151 4.84 -0.62 -1.18
C VAL A 151 4.51 -2.10 -1.15
N MET A 152 4.79 -2.80 -0.05
CA MET A 152 4.44 -4.21 0.11
C MET A 152 2.93 -4.44 0.05
N MET A 153 2.14 -3.62 0.75
CA MET A 153 0.68 -3.70 0.75
C MET A 153 0.12 -3.48 -0.66
N LYS A 154 0.65 -2.49 -1.40
CA LYS A 154 0.30 -2.22 -2.80
C LYS A 154 0.60 -3.43 -3.69
N ALA A 155 1.79 -4.02 -3.56
CA ALA A 155 2.22 -5.17 -4.35
C ALA A 155 1.39 -6.42 -4.09
N LEU A 156 1.14 -6.74 -2.82
CA LEU A 156 0.30 -7.89 -2.44
C LEU A 156 -1.14 -7.71 -2.90
N SER A 157 -1.67 -6.47 -2.86
CA SER A 157 -3.00 -6.15 -3.36
C SER A 157 -3.15 -6.40 -4.87
N LEU A 158 -2.10 -6.14 -5.66
CA LEU A 158 -2.13 -6.44 -7.11
C LEU A 158 -2.35 -7.94 -7.36
N ILE A 159 -1.64 -8.80 -6.63
CA ILE A 159 -1.78 -10.26 -6.75
C ILE A 159 -3.20 -10.69 -6.36
N CYS A 160 -3.72 -10.22 -5.22
CA CYS A 160 -5.07 -10.56 -4.77
C CYS A 160 -6.13 -10.13 -5.80
N SER A 161 -6.07 -8.89 -6.28
CA SER A 161 -7.06 -8.35 -7.23
C SER A 161 -7.11 -9.11 -8.56
N ALA A 162 -5.96 -9.62 -9.02
CA ALA A 162 -5.92 -10.34 -10.28
C ALA A 162 -6.50 -11.76 -10.17
N ALA A 163 -6.39 -12.39 -8.99
CA ALA A 163 -7.03 -13.67 -8.73
C ALA A 163 -8.57 -13.54 -8.70
N GLU A 164 -9.09 -12.48 -8.08
CA GLU A 164 -10.55 -12.20 -8.06
C GLU A 164 -11.11 -11.99 -9.48
N ALA A 165 -10.39 -11.25 -10.34
CA ALA A 165 -10.81 -11.06 -11.74
C ALA A 165 -10.85 -12.39 -12.53
N SER A 166 -10.00 -13.35 -12.18
CA SER A 166 -9.99 -14.67 -12.82
C SER A 166 -11.19 -15.54 -12.42
N THR A 167 -11.70 -15.40 -11.19
CA THR A 167 -12.85 -16.19 -10.72
C THR A 167 -14.17 -15.70 -11.31
N ASP A 168 -14.35 -14.38 -11.47
CA ASP A 168 -15.60 -13.79 -11.98
C ASP A 168 -15.86 -14.16 -13.45
N THR A 169 -14.79 -14.30 -14.25
CA THR A 169 -14.87 -14.73 -15.65
C THR A 169 -15.46 -16.14 -15.78
N SER A 170 -15.20 -17.01 -14.80
CA SER A 170 -15.69 -18.39 -14.77
C SER A 170 -17.14 -18.54 -14.26
N ALA A 171 -17.66 -17.53 -13.57
CA ALA A 171 -19.00 -17.56 -12.97
C ALA A 171 -20.10 -16.95 -13.87
N SER A 172 -19.74 -16.20 -14.92
CA SER A 172 -20.69 -15.66 -15.90
C SER A 172 -21.18 -16.74 -16.88
N GLY A 173 -22.14 -17.56 -16.43
CA GLY A 173 -22.78 -18.61 -17.23
C GLY A 173 -23.71 -18.07 -18.33
N LEU A 174 -23.14 -17.55 -19.43
CA LEU A 174 -23.90 -17.31 -20.67
C LEU A 174 -24.10 -18.66 -21.41
N PRO A 175 -25.32 -18.99 -21.89
CA PRO A 175 -25.57 -20.23 -22.61
C PRO A 175 -24.90 -20.23 -23.98
N PRO A 176 -24.41 -21.39 -24.47
CA PRO A 176 -23.75 -21.51 -25.77
C PRO A 176 -24.82 -21.53 -26.86
N SER A 177 -25.29 -20.35 -27.25
CA SER A 177 -26.03 -20.21 -28.50
C SER A 177 -25.57 -18.96 -29.22
N MET A 178 -24.78 -19.19 -30.28
CA MET A 178 -24.49 -18.27 -31.36
C MET A 178 -23.34 -17.26 -31.14
N GLU A 179 -22.13 -17.75 -30.83
CA GLU A 179 -20.90 -17.05 -31.22
C GLU A 179 -20.31 -17.73 -32.46
N MET A 180 -20.68 -17.20 -33.61
CA MET A 180 -20.02 -17.48 -34.87
C MET A 180 -18.96 -16.40 -35.09
N GLY A 181 -17.70 -16.70 -34.79
CA GLY A 181 -16.55 -15.90 -35.25
C GLY A 181 -15.54 -15.55 -34.16
N MET A 182 -14.39 -16.24 -34.23
CA MET A 182 -13.07 -15.88 -33.67
C MET A 182 -12.82 -16.10 -32.18
N GLY A 183 -12.36 -17.32 -31.88
CA GLY A 183 -11.12 -17.54 -31.11
C GLY A 183 -11.16 -17.29 -29.61
N MET A 184 -11.85 -18.15 -28.84
CA MET A 184 -11.74 -18.11 -27.38
C MET A 184 -11.83 -19.52 -26.72
N HIS A 185 -11.12 -20.49 -27.27
CA HIS A 185 -10.86 -21.77 -26.61
C HIS A 185 -9.36 -22.00 -26.48
N ALA A 186 -8.74 -21.43 -25.44
CA ALA A 186 -7.37 -21.78 -25.06
C ALA A 186 -7.14 -21.53 -23.56
N TRP A 187 -7.85 -22.23 -22.67
CA TRP A 187 -7.41 -22.35 -21.28
C TRP A 187 -7.88 -23.67 -20.65
N ALA A 188 -7.32 -24.78 -21.13
CA ALA A 188 -7.41 -26.06 -20.40
C ALA A 188 -6.18 -26.96 -20.59
N ALA A 189 -5.19 -26.56 -21.38
CA ALA A 189 -4.03 -27.40 -21.66
C ALA A 189 -2.80 -26.57 -21.98
N ALA A 190 -2.17 -26.00 -20.96
CA ALA A 190 -0.79 -25.57 -21.03
C ALA A 190 -0.04 -26.16 -19.83
N GLY A 191 0.50 -27.36 -20.03
CA GLY A 191 1.65 -27.92 -19.31
C GLY A 191 1.55 -27.97 -17.79
N GLU A 192 1.25 -29.15 -17.27
CA GLU A 192 1.70 -29.60 -15.96
C GLU A 192 3.23 -29.52 -15.86
N ASN A 193 3.78 -28.34 -15.62
CA ASN A 193 5.07 -28.20 -14.96
C ASN A 193 4.77 -28.18 -13.46
N ASN A 194 4.97 -29.32 -12.81
CA ASN A 194 4.64 -29.63 -11.41
C ASN A 194 5.34 -28.76 -10.34
N ASN A 195 5.87 -27.58 -10.68
CA ASN A 195 6.64 -26.72 -9.78
C ASN A 195 6.19 -25.25 -9.73
N VAL A 196 5.20 -24.81 -10.53
CA VAL A 196 4.69 -23.43 -10.46
C VAL A 196 3.37 -23.41 -9.67
N PRO A 197 3.29 -22.71 -8.52
CA PRO A 197 2.05 -22.57 -7.75
C PRO A 197 0.91 -22.02 -8.61
N SER A 198 -0.31 -22.53 -8.43
CA SER A 198 -1.47 -21.99 -9.12
C SER A 198 -1.71 -20.52 -8.71
N LEU A 199 -2.35 -19.72 -9.58
CA LEU A 199 -2.66 -18.32 -9.27
C LEU A 199 -3.44 -18.19 -7.95
N GLN A 200 -4.34 -19.13 -7.67
CA GLN A 200 -5.13 -19.16 -6.45
C GLN A 200 -4.29 -19.46 -5.20
N GLN A 201 -3.30 -20.35 -5.31
CA GLN A 201 -2.34 -20.61 -4.23
C GLN A 201 -1.47 -19.37 -3.95
N THR A 202 -1.00 -18.70 -5.00
CA THR A 202 -0.21 -17.46 -4.90
C THR A 202 -1.04 -16.33 -4.27
N ALA A 203 -2.32 -16.21 -4.62
CA ALA A 203 -3.24 -15.23 -4.04
C ALA A 203 -3.54 -15.49 -2.56
N ALA A 204 -3.73 -16.75 -2.16
CA ALA A 204 -3.91 -17.10 -0.76
C ALA A 204 -2.64 -16.78 0.07
N TYR A 205 -1.46 -17.06 -0.48
CA TYR A 205 -0.19 -16.69 0.13
C TYR A 205 -0.04 -15.16 0.24
N SER A 206 -0.36 -14.39 -0.81
CA SER A 206 -0.28 -12.94 -0.78
C SER A 206 -1.25 -12.32 0.22
N GLU A 207 -2.46 -12.88 0.35
CA GLU A 207 -3.44 -12.45 1.35
C GLU A 207 -2.95 -12.68 2.78
N SER A 208 -2.38 -13.85 3.06
CA SER A 208 -1.77 -14.16 4.35
C SER A 208 -0.62 -13.19 4.67
N ARG A 209 0.27 -12.94 3.69
CA ARG A 209 1.38 -12.00 3.85
C ARG A 209 0.88 -10.56 4.06
N ARG A 210 -0.20 -10.16 3.41
CA ARG A 210 -0.81 -8.82 3.57
C ARG A 210 -1.37 -8.61 4.98
N LYS A 211 -1.99 -9.65 5.56
CA LYS A 211 -2.43 -9.64 6.96
C LYS A 211 -1.24 -9.52 7.92
N ALA A 212 -0.19 -10.32 7.73
CA ALA A 212 1.01 -10.24 8.57
C ALA A 212 1.67 -8.84 8.52
N VAL A 213 1.72 -8.20 7.35
CA VAL A 213 2.22 -6.82 7.22
C VAL A 213 1.32 -5.83 7.95
N SER A 214 0.00 -5.98 7.85
CA SER A 214 -0.95 -5.16 8.61
C SER A 214 -0.74 -5.27 10.12
N GLU A 215 -0.41 -6.46 10.63
CA GLU A 215 -0.12 -6.68 12.05
C GLU A 215 1.18 -5.98 12.46
N GLN A 216 2.23 -6.04 11.63
CA GLN A 216 3.47 -5.29 11.89
C GLN A 216 3.25 -3.78 11.91
N VAL A 217 2.42 -3.25 10.99
CA VAL A 217 2.06 -1.83 10.99
C VAL A 217 1.28 -1.46 12.25
N ARG A 218 0.37 -2.33 12.72
CA ARG A 218 -0.34 -2.14 13.99
C ARG A 218 0.63 -2.10 15.16
N ASP A 219 1.59 -3.00 15.23
CA ASP A 219 2.53 -3.04 16.35
C ASP A 219 3.44 -1.80 16.35
N LEU A 220 3.88 -1.35 15.16
CA LEU A 220 4.52 -0.04 15.00
C LEU A 220 3.61 1.11 15.45
N ALA A 221 2.30 1.03 15.19
CA ALA A 221 1.34 2.04 15.63
C ALA A 221 1.21 2.10 17.16
N LYS A 222 1.25 0.95 17.84
CA LYS A 222 1.27 0.89 19.32
C LYS A 222 2.52 1.56 19.86
N ASP A 223 3.68 1.25 19.29
CA ASP A 223 4.95 1.86 19.71
C ASP A 223 4.90 3.38 19.54
N LEU A 224 4.42 3.87 18.39
CA LEU A 224 4.24 5.30 18.15
C LEU A 224 3.27 5.96 19.13
N LEU A 225 2.13 5.32 19.43
CA LEU A 225 1.16 5.84 20.40
C LEU A 225 1.78 5.95 21.80
N VAL A 226 2.56 4.95 22.23
CA VAL A 226 3.27 4.98 23.51
C VAL A 226 4.30 6.10 23.54
N ILE A 227 5.10 6.26 22.49
CA ILE A 227 6.13 7.30 22.40
C ILE A 227 5.50 8.70 22.39
N ILE A 228 4.46 8.91 21.58
CA ILE A 228 3.79 10.21 21.47
C ILE A 228 2.98 10.53 22.73
N GLY A 229 2.35 9.52 23.35
CA GLY A 229 1.56 9.69 24.57
C GLY A 229 2.40 9.86 25.85
N GLY A 230 3.61 9.32 25.88
CA GLY A 230 4.53 9.41 27.03
C GLY A 230 5.43 10.64 27.05
N CYS A 231 5.49 11.42 25.96
CA CYS A 231 6.39 12.56 25.83
C CYS A 231 5.68 13.92 25.88
N ALA A 232 6.43 14.97 26.26
CA ALA A 232 6.01 16.36 26.08
C ALA A 232 5.65 16.63 24.60
N GLU A 233 4.80 17.63 24.34
CA GLU A 233 4.20 17.96 23.03
C GLU A 233 5.15 17.93 21.80
N GLY A 234 6.48 18.01 22.00
CA GLY A 234 7.51 18.00 20.95
C GLY A 234 7.71 16.72 20.14
N GLU A 235 7.39 15.52 20.65
CA GLU A 235 7.62 14.28 19.86
C GLU A 235 6.57 14.08 18.75
N MET A 236 5.35 14.57 18.96
CA MET A 236 4.32 14.62 17.91
C MET A 236 4.80 15.46 16.71
N VAL A 237 5.62 16.49 16.96
CA VAL A 237 6.22 17.37 15.93
C VAL A 237 7.29 16.64 15.10
N LYS A 238 7.83 15.52 15.57
CA LYS A 238 8.80 14.72 14.79
C LYS A 238 8.15 13.67 13.89
N THR A 239 6.86 13.38 14.09
CA THR A 239 6.18 12.33 13.31
C THR A 239 5.83 12.81 11.89
N SER A 240 6.48 12.21 10.90
CA SER A 240 6.28 12.49 9.46
C SER A 240 4.88 12.11 8.97
N PRO A 241 4.31 12.83 7.97
CA PRO A 241 3.04 12.44 7.35
C PRO A 241 3.14 11.14 6.54
N PHE A 242 4.34 10.65 6.23
CA PHE A 242 4.52 9.40 5.47
C PHE A 242 4.08 8.14 6.23
N VAL A 243 3.82 8.26 7.53
CA VAL A 243 3.24 7.19 8.35
C VAL A 243 1.77 6.92 7.98
N LEU A 244 1.04 7.93 7.51
CA LEU A 244 -0.42 7.88 7.38
C LEU A 244 -0.91 6.83 6.38
N ASP A 245 -0.22 6.68 5.24
CA ASP A 245 -0.63 5.75 4.18
C ASP A 245 -0.53 4.27 4.61
N ALA A 246 0.54 3.93 5.33
CA ALA A 246 0.71 2.60 5.91
C ALA A 246 -0.38 2.30 6.94
N MET A 247 -0.69 3.27 7.81
CA MET A 247 -1.75 3.13 8.82
C MET A 247 -3.13 2.94 8.21
N TYR A 248 -3.47 3.77 7.21
CA TYR A 248 -4.72 3.64 6.48
C TYR A 248 -4.80 2.27 5.77
N SER A 249 -3.75 1.86 5.08
CA SER A 249 -3.69 0.57 4.40
C SER A 249 -3.86 -0.61 5.37
N ALA A 250 -3.21 -0.59 6.52
CA ALA A 250 -3.37 -1.62 7.55
C ALA A 250 -4.78 -1.63 8.17
N ALA A 251 -5.35 -0.46 8.42
CA ALA A 251 -6.72 -0.34 8.91
C ALA A 251 -7.72 -0.97 7.92
N THR A 252 -7.57 -0.72 6.61
CA THR A 252 -8.45 -1.33 5.60
C THR A 252 -8.36 -2.86 5.59
N VAL A 253 -7.15 -3.43 5.65
CA VAL A 253 -6.94 -4.89 5.65
C VAL A 253 -7.50 -5.53 6.92
N SER A 254 -7.31 -4.90 8.09
CA SER A 254 -7.89 -5.36 9.34
C SER A 254 -9.42 -5.32 9.30
N GLN A 255 -10.00 -4.25 8.73
CA GLN A 255 -11.45 -4.10 8.59
C GLN A 255 -12.05 -5.16 7.67
N THR A 256 -11.41 -5.47 6.53
CA THR A 256 -11.88 -6.53 5.62
C THR A 256 -11.74 -7.91 6.25
N ALA A 257 -10.63 -8.19 6.94
CA ALA A 257 -10.41 -9.46 7.63
C ALA A 257 -11.44 -9.69 8.75
N TRP A 258 -11.73 -8.66 9.55
CA TRP A 258 -12.77 -8.72 10.58
C TRP A 258 -14.15 -9.02 9.99
N LYS A 259 -14.52 -8.36 8.88
CA LYS A 259 -15.79 -8.61 8.18
C LYS A 259 -15.90 -10.04 7.65
N SER A 260 -14.84 -10.58 7.07
CA SER A 260 -14.82 -11.99 6.60
C SER A 260 -14.87 -13.00 7.76
N GLY A 261 -14.26 -12.67 8.90
CA GLY A 261 -14.25 -13.51 10.11
C GLY A 261 -15.54 -13.46 10.93
N ALA A 262 -16.27 -12.34 10.89
CA ALA A 262 -17.54 -12.15 11.60
C ALA A 262 -18.64 -13.15 11.16
N GLY A 263 -18.51 -13.77 9.97
CA GLY A 263 -19.38 -14.86 9.51
C GLY A 263 -18.90 -16.27 9.88
N ALA A 264 -17.69 -16.45 10.41
CA ALA A 264 -16.99 -17.73 10.53
C ALA A 264 -16.55 -18.10 11.96
N GLY A 265 -17.18 -17.52 13.00
CA GLY A 265 -16.95 -17.90 14.40
C GLY A 265 -15.56 -17.59 14.96
N SER A 266 -14.78 -16.72 14.29
CA SER A 266 -13.50 -16.23 14.82
C SER A 266 -13.71 -15.28 16.00
N ASP A 267 -12.81 -15.32 16.98
CA ASP A 267 -12.84 -14.44 18.16
C ASP A 267 -12.89 -12.95 17.74
N PRO A 268 -14.01 -12.24 17.99
CA PRO A 268 -14.21 -10.87 17.54
C PRO A 268 -13.22 -9.87 18.15
N SER A 269 -12.58 -10.21 19.28
CA SER A 269 -11.70 -9.32 20.03
C SER A 269 -10.39 -8.96 19.32
N THR A 270 -9.82 -9.87 18.51
CA THR A 270 -8.50 -9.68 17.89
C THR A 270 -8.57 -8.82 16.61
N GLY A 271 -9.62 -8.97 15.81
CA GLY A 271 -9.86 -8.13 14.64
C GLY A 271 -10.28 -6.70 15.01
N GLU A 272 -11.08 -6.57 16.07
CA GLU A 272 -11.54 -5.29 16.61
C GLU A 272 -10.37 -4.47 17.17
N THR A 273 -9.49 -5.08 17.96
CA THR A 273 -8.30 -4.42 18.54
C THR A 273 -7.26 -3.97 17.49
N SER A 274 -7.14 -4.70 16.38
CA SER A 274 -6.20 -4.34 15.30
C SER A 274 -6.64 -3.09 14.53
N HIS A 275 -7.93 -3.04 14.21
CA HIS A 275 -8.54 -1.92 13.49
C HIS A 275 -8.61 -0.66 14.37
N THR A 276 -8.86 -0.78 15.68
CA THR A 276 -8.94 0.38 16.58
C THR A 276 -7.59 1.07 16.77
N THR A 277 -6.51 0.31 16.96
CA THR A 277 -5.16 0.87 17.22
C THR A 277 -4.68 1.78 16.08
N THR A 278 -4.76 1.29 14.83
CA THR A 278 -4.30 2.06 13.65
C THR A 278 -5.16 3.31 13.42
N ARG A 279 -6.46 3.23 13.71
CA ARG A 279 -7.38 4.38 13.67
C ARG A 279 -7.13 5.38 14.78
N GLU A 280 -6.81 4.92 15.98
CA GLU A 280 -6.46 5.77 17.12
C GLU A 280 -5.21 6.60 16.80
N LEU A 281 -4.17 5.98 16.23
CA LEU A 281 -2.99 6.70 15.78
C LEU A 281 -3.33 7.70 14.67
N LEU A 282 -4.14 7.33 13.67
CA LEU A 282 -4.59 8.27 12.63
C LEU A 282 -5.34 9.47 13.24
N ALA A 283 -6.22 9.25 14.20
CA ALA A 283 -6.94 10.31 14.92
C ALA A 283 -5.96 11.21 15.67
N ARG A 284 -4.99 10.63 16.36
CA ARG A 284 -3.97 11.40 17.09
C ARG A 284 -3.10 12.26 16.17
N LEU A 285 -2.77 11.74 14.99
CA LEU A 285 -1.98 12.47 13.99
C LEU A 285 -2.80 13.49 13.19
N SER A 286 -4.14 13.41 13.25
CA SER A 286 -5.05 14.29 12.53
C SER A 286 -5.01 15.74 13.01
N ASP A 287 -4.62 15.97 14.27
CA ASP A 287 -4.39 17.32 14.82
C ASP A 287 -3.35 18.11 14.02
N ARG A 288 -2.39 17.39 13.43
CA ARG A 288 -1.28 17.99 12.66
C ARG A 288 -1.44 17.82 11.16
N TRP A 289 -1.89 16.64 10.74
CA TRP A 289 -1.96 16.27 9.34
C TRP A 289 -3.42 16.09 8.94
N ARG A 290 -3.97 17.07 8.22
CA ARG A 290 -5.35 17.01 7.71
C ARG A 290 -5.66 15.72 6.96
N LEU A 291 -4.68 15.13 6.26
CA LEU A 291 -4.82 13.86 5.56
C LEU A 291 -5.26 12.71 6.48
N GLY A 292 -4.90 12.73 7.78
CA GLY A 292 -5.39 11.76 8.75
C GLY A 292 -6.92 11.78 8.90
N VAL A 293 -7.52 12.97 8.92
CA VAL A 293 -8.98 13.14 8.97
C VAL A 293 -9.63 12.56 7.70
N GLU A 294 -9.07 12.86 6.53
CA GLU A 294 -9.60 12.36 5.25
C GLU A 294 -9.52 10.82 5.18
N TYR A 295 -8.46 10.22 5.71
CA TYR A 295 -8.33 8.76 5.82
C TYR A 295 -9.32 8.14 6.79
N LEU A 296 -9.58 8.77 7.95
CA LEU A 296 -10.62 8.31 8.87
C LEU A 296 -12.01 8.37 8.22
N ASN A 297 -12.34 9.48 7.55
CA ASN A 297 -13.58 9.63 6.81
C ASN A 297 -13.74 8.55 5.73
N ALA A 298 -12.66 8.25 4.99
CA ALA A 298 -12.66 7.17 4.00
C ALA A 298 -12.91 5.80 4.64
N LEU A 299 -12.27 5.49 5.77
CA LEU A 299 -12.50 4.24 6.51
C LEU A 299 -13.94 4.10 7.01
N ASP A 300 -14.56 5.21 7.43
CA ASP A 300 -15.96 5.22 7.88
C ASP A 300 -16.93 4.96 6.72
N GLN A 301 -16.67 5.53 5.54
CA GLN A 301 -17.42 5.23 4.33
C GLN A 301 -17.30 3.76 3.91
N HIS A 302 -16.11 3.16 4.02
CA HIS A 302 -15.91 1.72 3.82
C HIS A 302 -16.65 0.88 4.86
N GLY A 303 -16.85 1.40 6.07
CA GLY A 303 -17.72 0.84 7.09
C GLY A 303 -19.18 0.81 6.66
N VAL A 304 -19.73 1.97 6.29
CA VAL A 304 -21.15 2.16 5.94
C VAL A 304 -21.56 1.43 4.66
N ASN A 305 -20.74 1.49 3.59
CA ASN A 305 -21.05 0.82 2.33
C ASN A 305 -21.14 -0.71 2.48
N ALA A 306 -20.38 -1.29 3.41
CA ALA A 306 -20.45 -2.72 3.69
C ALA A 306 -21.71 -3.11 4.49
N VAL A 307 -22.21 -2.24 5.38
CA VAL A 307 -23.46 -2.48 6.13
C VAL A 307 -24.68 -2.40 5.21
N LEU A 308 -24.70 -1.44 4.28
CA LEU A 308 -25.78 -1.32 3.30
C LEU A 308 -25.76 -2.43 2.23
N GLY A 309 -24.57 -2.97 1.90
CA GLY A 309 -24.42 -4.15 1.04
C GLY A 309 -24.81 -5.48 1.71
N GLN A 310 -24.96 -5.49 3.04
CA GLN A 310 -25.47 -6.61 3.85
C GLN A 310 -26.98 -6.50 4.13
N GLY A 311 -27.73 -5.80 3.27
CA GLY A 311 -29.17 -5.62 3.39
C GLY A 311 -29.96 -6.94 3.43
N PHE A 312 -30.33 -7.34 4.65
CA PHE A 312 -31.41 -8.23 5.08
C PHE A 312 -31.60 -9.57 4.33
N PRO A 313 -31.35 -10.74 4.98
CA PRO A 313 -31.92 -11.99 4.50
C PRO A 313 -33.45 -11.89 4.57
N GLY A 314 -34.10 -12.21 3.44
CA GLY A 314 -35.53 -12.02 3.21
C GLY A 314 -36.42 -12.48 4.37
N GLY A 315 -37.02 -11.50 5.03
CA GLY A 315 -38.22 -11.71 5.83
C GLY A 315 -39.38 -11.95 4.89
N SER A 316 -39.81 -13.21 4.78
CA SER A 316 -41.05 -13.62 4.14
C SER A 316 -42.21 -12.84 4.76
N ASN A 317 -42.79 -11.91 4.00
CA ASN A 317 -44.09 -11.31 4.34
C ASN A 317 -45.06 -11.59 3.20
N ASN A 318 -45.85 -12.63 3.43
CA ASN A 318 -47.07 -12.91 2.71
C ASN A 318 -48.14 -11.90 3.16
N SER A 319 -48.55 -10.97 2.30
CA SER A 319 -49.88 -10.37 2.35
C SER A 319 -50.22 -9.65 1.05
N ASN A 320 -51.20 -10.20 0.36
CA ASN A 320 -52.02 -9.49 -0.62
C ASN A 320 -52.64 -8.25 0.04
N SER A 321 -52.45 -7.07 -0.53
CA SER A 321 -53.57 -6.17 -0.86
C SER A 321 -53.12 -5.00 -1.75
N SER A 322 -54.08 -4.56 -2.54
CA SER A 322 -54.10 -3.69 -3.70
C SER A 322 -53.81 -2.20 -3.49
N ASN A 323 -53.36 -1.59 -4.61
CA ASN A 323 -53.60 -0.23 -5.12
C ASN A 323 -52.84 0.98 -4.54
N GLY A 324 -52.29 1.77 -5.47
CA GLY A 324 -51.97 3.19 -5.27
C GLY A 324 -50.63 3.59 -5.90
N GLY A 325 -50.66 4.06 -7.16
CA GLY A 325 -49.45 4.45 -7.89
C GLY A 325 -48.76 5.70 -7.33
N GLN A 326 -47.42 5.66 -7.34
CA GLN A 326 -46.57 6.82 -7.53
C GLN A 326 -45.25 6.36 -8.17
N THR A 327 -44.96 6.90 -9.34
CA THR A 327 -43.70 6.72 -10.08
C THR A 327 -42.58 7.52 -9.41
N ILE A 328 -41.56 6.84 -8.92
CA ILE A 328 -40.27 7.41 -8.50
C ILE A 328 -39.21 6.87 -9.48
N PRO A 329 -38.29 7.69 -10.02
CA PRO A 329 -37.44 7.29 -11.13
C PRO A 329 -36.45 6.20 -10.69
N LEU A 330 -36.36 5.16 -11.52
CA LEU A 330 -35.42 4.06 -11.40
C LEU A 330 -34.01 4.60 -11.70
N VAL A 331 -33.21 4.88 -10.67
CA VAL A 331 -31.76 5.07 -10.84
C VAL A 331 -31.17 3.67 -11.02
N GLN A 332 -30.82 3.31 -12.25
CA GLN A 332 -30.01 2.12 -12.52
C GLN A 332 -28.65 2.30 -11.86
N PHE A 333 -28.40 1.56 -10.79
CA PHE A 333 -27.04 1.36 -10.29
C PHE A 333 -26.41 0.20 -11.06
N SER A 334 -25.48 0.54 -11.94
CA SER A 334 -24.52 -0.41 -12.49
C SER A 334 -23.68 -0.97 -11.35
N SER A 335 -23.81 -2.28 -11.08
CA SER A 335 -22.84 -3.00 -10.28
C SER A 335 -21.52 -3.01 -11.05
N SER A 336 -20.58 -2.16 -10.63
CA SER A 336 -19.21 -2.14 -11.15
C SER A 336 -18.24 -2.22 -9.99
N ALA A 337 -17.48 -3.32 -9.97
CA ALA A 337 -16.22 -3.59 -9.29
C ALA A 337 -15.71 -2.53 -8.30
N SER A 338 -15.55 -2.94 -7.04
CA SER A 338 -14.97 -2.12 -5.98
C SER A 338 -13.46 -1.93 -6.20
N ALA A 339 -13.11 -1.03 -7.11
CA ALA A 339 -11.82 -0.36 -7.15
C ALA A 339 -12.08 1.13 -6.94
N VAL A 340 -12.30 1.53 -5.68
CA VAL A 340 -12.58 2.94 -5.32
C VAL A 340 -11.26 3.70 -5.15
N ALA A 341 -11.21 4.91 -5.70
CA ALA A 341 -10.03 5.76 -5.73
C ALA A 341 -9.65 6.25 -4.32
N MET A 342 -8.35 6.24 -4.01
CA MET A 342 -7.82 6.93 -2.84
C MET A 342 -8.08 8.45 -2.94
N PRO A 343 -8.40 9.13 -1.83
CA PRO A 343 -8.52 10.58 -1.81
C PRO A 343 -7.18 11.20 -2.23
N ALA A 344 -7.24 12.13 -3.19
CA ALA A 344 -6.04 12.79 -3.69
C ALA A 344 -5.38 13.62 -2.59
N ILE A 345 -4.07 13.45 -2.41
CA ILE A 345 -3.23 14.33 -1.61
C ILE A 345 -3.31 15.73 -2.22
N VAL A 346 -4.02 16.63 -1.54
CA VAL A 346 -3.91 18.07 -1.76
C VAL A 346 -2.90 18.55 -0.72
N CYS A 347 -1.65 18.75 -1.17
CA CYS A 347 -0.65 19.50 -0.41
C CYS A 347 -1.03 20.98 -0.36
#